data_AF-A0AB40A702-F1
#
_entry.id   AF-A0AB40A702-F1
#
_cell.length_a   1.000
_cell.length_b   1.000
_cell.length_c   1.000
_cell.angle_alpha   90.00
_cell.angle_beta   90.00
_cell.angle_gamma   90.00
#
_symmetry.space_group_name_H-M   'P 1'
#
loop_
_entity.id
_entity.type
_entity.pdbx_description
1 polymer ?
#
loop_
_entity_poly.entity_id
_entity_poly.type
_entity_poly.pdbx_seq_one_letter_code
_entity_poly.pdbx_strand_id
1 'polypeptide(L)'
;MPGHLARFVVLLFLIVIFLAVGGYYTYMHPKQVHLESCYLNGGSCRELWNCEDRYHSRVLTTCFNKRKICCMPSIQMKSLQDAEDYAE
;
A
#
# COMPACT_ATOMS: atom_id res chain seq x y z
N MET A 1 30.80 32.21 26.12
CA MET A 1 29.95 32.20 24.90
C MET A 1 28.55 31.62 25.22
N PRO A 2 27.69 32.37 25.94
CA PRO A 2 26.36 31.89 26.37
C PRO A 2 25.32 31.80 25.24
N GLY A 3 25.50 32.57 24.16
CA GLY A 3 24.55 32.62 23.03
C GLY A 3 24.46 31.32 22.23
N HIS A 4 25.53 30.51 22.19
CA HIS A 4 25.52 29.23 21.47
C HIS A 4 24.72 28.18 22.23
N LEU A 5 24.85 28.11 23.56
CA LEU A 5 24.12 27.16 24.40
C LEU A 5 22.60 27.39 24.30
N ALA A 6 22.16 28.65 24.39
CA ALA A 6 20.76 29.00 24.23
C ALA A 6 20.21 28.60 22.85
N ARG A 7 21.01 28.75 21.79
CA ARG A 7 20.64 28.35 20.42
C ARG A 7 20.49 26.84 20.28
N PHE A 8 21.40 26.07 20.90
CA PHE A 8 21.31 24.60 20.92
C PHE A 8 20.08 24.11 21.68
N VAL A 9 19.75 24.73 22.81
CA VAL A 9 18.55 24.38 23.59
C VAL A 9 17.28 24.62 22.78
N VAL A 10 17.18 25.76 22.10
CA VAL A 10 16.02 26.06 21.23
C VAL A 10 15.92 25.06 20.06
N LEU A 11 17.05 24.72 19.43
CA LEU A 11 17.08 23.73 18.35
C LEU A 11 16.61 22.34 18.83
N LEU A 12 17.10 21.91 19.99
CA LEU A 12 16.69 20.64 20.61
C LEU A 12 15.19 20.62 20.87
N PHE A 13 14.65 21.72 21.41
CA PHE A 13 13.22 21.84 21.70
C PHE A 13 12.37 21.74 20.42
N LEU A 14 12.78 22.41 19.34
CA LEU A 14 12.12 22.31 18.05
C LEU A 14 12.17 20.89 17.47
N ILE A 15 13.33 20.22 17.54
CA ILE A 15 13.47 18.84 17.07
C ILE A 15 12.52 17.91 17.81
N VAL A 16 12.43 18.03 19.14
CA VAL A 16 11.51 17.21 19.94
C VAL A 16 10.06 17.45 19.53
N ILE A 17 9.66 18.71 19.29
CA ILE A 17 8.31 19.03 18.81
C ILE A 17 8.06 18.39 17.44
N PHE A 18 8.98 18.53 16.49
CA PHE A 18 8.83 17.96 15.15
C PHE A 18 8.75 16.43 15.20
N LEU A 19 9.55 15.77 16.04
CA LEU A 19 9.49 14.32 16.22
C LEU A 19 8.18 13.88 16.87
N ALA A 20 7.68 14.61 17.86
CA ALA A 20 6.41 14.30 18.50
C ALA A 20 5.23 14.44 17.53
N VAL A 21 5.16 15.54 16.78
CA VAL A 21 4.10 15.79 15.79
C VAL A 21 4.21 14.83 14.61
N GLY A 22 5.40 14.64 14.05
CA GLY A 22 5.62 13.72 12.93
C GLY A 22 5.37 12.26 13.32
N GLY A 23 5.78 11.86 14.52
CA GLY A 23 5.51 10.54 15.08
C GLY A 23 4.01 10.31 15.32
N TYR A 24 3.33 11.26 15.93
CA TYR A 24 1.87 11.22 16.11
C TYR A 24 1.14 11.09 14.78
N TYR A 25 1.51 11.90 13.78
CA TYR A 25 0.89 11.84 12.46
C TYR A 25 1.13 10.51 11.76
N THR A 26 2.35 9.97 11.83
CA THR A 26 2.71 8.66 11.26
C THR A 26 1.95 7.52 11.94
N TYR A 27 1.73 7.63 13.26
CA TYR A 27 0.95 6.66 14.02
C TYR A 27 -0.55 6.71 13.67
N MET A 28 -1.11 7.92 13.55
CA MET A 28 -2.54 8.11 13.25
C MET A 28 -2.89 7.80 11.79
N HIS A 29 -1.95 7.97 10.86
CA HIS A 29 -2.12 7.67 9.44
C HIS A 29 -1.18 6.53 9.03
N PRO A 30 -1.41 5.28 9.49
CA PRO A 30 -0.66 4.16 8.99
C PRO A 30 -0.87 4.10 7.47
N LYS A 31 0.23 4.12 6.70
CA LYS A 31 0.17 3.82 5.27
C LYS A 31 -0.40 2.41 5.13
N GLN A 32 -1.67 2.32 4.75
CA GLN A 32 -2.32 1.07 4.38
C GLN A 32 -1.78 0.60 3.03
N VAL A 33 -0.52 0.19 2.98
CA VAL A 33 -0.07 -0.67 1.90
C VAL A 33 -0.32 -2.10 2.41
N HIS A 34 -1.60 -2.47 2.47
CA HIS A 34 -1.99 -3.86 2.68
C HIS A 34 -1.62 -4.61 1.41
N LEU A 35 -0.33 -4.94 1.27
CA LEU A 35 0.07 -5.87 0.24
C LEU A 35 -0.32 -7.26 0.70
N GLU A 36 -1.41 -7.77 0.14
CA GLU A 36 -1.79 -9.15 0.38
C GLU A 36 -0.84 -10.10 -0.36
N SER A 37 -0.63 -11.28 0.21
CA SER A 37 0.15 -12.31 -0.47
C SER A 37 -0.72 -12.96 -1.53
N CYS A 38 -0.30 -12.88 -2.80
CA CYS A 38 -0.98 -13.54 -3.91
C CYS A 38 -1.21 -15.04 -3.63
N TYR A 39 -0.19 -15.71 -3.09
CA TYR A 39 -0.22 -17.14 -2.82
C TYR A 39 -1.16 -17.51 -1.66
N LEU A 40 -1.22 -16.69 -0.61
CA LEU A 40 -2.13 -16.93 0.52
C LEU A 40 -3.61 -16.80 0.11
N ASN A 41 -3.89 -15.97 -0.89
CA ASN A 41 -5.22 -15.81 -1.46
C ASN A 41 -5.57 -16.88 -2.53
N GLY A 42 -4.73 -17.91 -2.69
CA GLY A 42 -4.92 -18.98 -3.67
C GLY A 42 -4.57 -18.61 -5.11
N GLY A 43 -3.96 -17.42 -5.32
CA GLY A 43 -3.49 -16.94 -6.61
C GLY A 43 -2.09 -17.44 -6.97
N SER A 44 -1.70 -17.19 -8.22
CA SER A 44 -0.39 -17.52 -8.76
C SER A 44 0.26 -16.30 -9.41
N CYS A 45 1.55 -16.10 -9.16
CA CYS A 45 2.30 -15.02 -9.81
C CYS A 45 2.68 -15.41 -11.23
N ARG A 46 2.14 -14.71 -12.23
CA ARG A 46 2.40 -14.97 -13.65
C ARG A 46 2.84 -13.69 -14.35
N GLU A 47 3.42 -13.85 -15.54
CA GLU A 47 3.70 -12.74 -16.44
C GLU A 47 2.39 -12.15 -16.97
N LEU A 48 2.39 -10.85 -17.28
CA LEU A 48 1.19 -10.11 -17.71
C LEU A 48 0.48 -10.77 -18.92
N TRP A 49 1.24 -11.32 -19.86
CA TRP A 49 0.68 -11.98 -21.05
C TRP A 49 0.18 -13.41 -20.80
N ASN A 50 0.51 -14.00 -19.65
CA ASN A 50 0.11 -15.37 -19.29
C ASN A 50 -1.06 -15.37 -18.29
N CYS A 51 -1.71 -14.22 -18.16
CA CYS A 51 -2.85 -13.98 -17.32
C CYS A 51 -3.86 -13.17 -18.11
N GLU A 52 -5.09 -13.64 -18.15
CA GLU A 52 -6.16 -12.90 -18.79
C GLU A 52 -6.71 -11.88 -17.81
N ASP A 53 -7.02 -10.67 -18.28
CA ASP A 53 -7.33 -9.51 -17.43
C ASP A 53 -8.45 -9.77 -16.41
N ARG A 54 -9.38 -10.69 -16.73
CA ARG A 54 -10.49 -11.11 -15.87
C ARG A 54 -10.07 -11.85 -14.60
N TYR A 55 -8.86 -12.41 -14.59
CA TYR A 55 -8.27 -13.16 -13.48
C TYR A 55 -7.23 -12.35 -12.71
N HIS A 56 -6.98 -11.08 -13.09
CA HIS A 56 -6.05 -10.23 -12.36
C HIS A 56 -6.56 -9.95 -10.94
N SER A 57 -5.67 -10.04 -9.96
CA SER A 57 -5.96 -9.58 -8.60
C SER A 57 -6.25 -8.07 -8.62
N ARG A 58 -7.37 -7.68 -8.02
CA ARG A 58 -7.72 -6.26 -7.82
C ARG A 58 -7.00 -5.62 -6.65
N VAL A 59 -6.62 -6.44 -5.66
CA VAL A 59 -5.82 -5.99 -4.52
C VAL A 59 -4.37 -5.95 -4.93
N LEU A 60 -3.65 -4.93 -4.45
CA LEU A 60 -2.22 -4.81 -4.67
C LEU A 60 -1.50 -5.95 -3.96
N THR A 61 -1.19 -7.02 -4.68
CA THR A 61 -0.52 -8.19 -4.12
C THR A 61 0.98 -8.15 -4.35
N THR A 62 1.78 -8.68 -3.42
CA THR A 62 3.20 -8.90 -3.68
C THR A 62 3.44 -10.16 -4.53
N CYS A 63 4.24 -10.02 -5.57
CA CYS A 63 4.91 -11.12 -6.25
C CYS A 63 6.42 -10.96 -6.10
N PHE A 64 7.15 -12.05 -5.82
CA PHE A 64 8.59 -12.01 -5.58
C PHE A 64 9.41 -11.44 -6.75
N ASN A 65 8.91 -11.51 -7.98
CA ASN A 65 9.61 -11.02 -9.17
C ASN A 65 8.98 -9.73 -9.72
N LYS A 66 9.81 -8.71 -10.01
CA LYS A 66 9.38 -7.47 -10.65
C LYS A 66 8.87 -7.81 -12.06
N ARG A 67 7.65 -7.34 -12.39
CA ARG A 67 6.86 -7.58 -13.63
C ARG A 67 5.87 -8.75 -13.59
N LYS A 68 5.85 -9.57 -12.54
CA LYS A 68 4.79 -10.57 -12.36
C LYS A 68 3.58 -9.94 -11.67
N ILE A 69 2.41 -10.31 -12.14
CA ILE A 69 1.11 -9.95 -11.58
C ILE A 69 0.48 -11.16 -10.88
N CYS A 70 -0.41 -10.91 -9.95
CA CYS A 70 -1.15 -11.99 -9.30
C CYS A 70 -2.39 -12.38 -10.11
N CYS A 71 -2.45 -13.65 -10.47
CA CYS A 71 -3.54 -14.28 -11.20
C CYS A 71 -4.33 -15.18 -10.28
N MET A 72 -5.60 -14.85 -10.09
CA MET A 72 -6.52 -15.61 -9.26
C MET A 72 -7.11 -16.80 -10.04
N PRO A 73 -7.47 -17.90 -9.34
CA PRO A 73 -8.08 -19.07 -9.96
C PRO A 73 -9.55 -18.83 -10.35
N SER A 74 -10.21 -17.86 -9.72
CA SER A 74 -11.57 -17.45 -10.01
C SER A 74 -11.62 -16.06 -10.65
N ILE A 75 -12.66 -15.85 -11.47
CA ILE A 75 -12.93 -14.56 -12.08
C ILE A 75 -13.24 -13.56 -10.96
N GLN A 76 -12.50 -12.45 -10.94
CA GLN A 76 -12.74 -11.36 -10.01
C GLN A 76 -13.85 -10.46 -10.57
N MET A 77 -15.10 -10.94 -10.50
CA MET A 77 -16.28 -10.16 -10.91
C MET A 77 -16.29 -8.82 -10.16
N LYS A 78 -16.56 -7.75 -10.90
CA LYS A 78 -16.71 -6.41 -10.34
C LYS A 78 -17.92 -6.47 -9.40
N SER A 79 -17.83 -5.77 -8.29
CA SER A 79 -18.98 -5.45 -7.43
C SER A 79 -20.23 -5.17 -8.29
N LEU A 80 -21.42 -5.44 -7.73
CA LEU A 80 -22.77 -5.32 -8.34
C LEU A 80 -23.03 -4.17 -9.35
N GLN A 81 -22.20 -3.13 -9.37
CA GLN A 81 -22.24 -2.00 -10.31
C GLN A 81 -21.91 -2.33 -11.79
N ASP A 82 -21.36 -3.51 -12.13
CA ASP A 82 -21.21 -3.93 -13.54
C ASP A 82 -22.20 -5.01 -13.95
N ALA A 83 -23.02 -5.53 -13.03
CA ALA A 83 -24.10 -6.45 -13.41
C ALA A 83 -25.28 -5.70 -14.05
N GLU A 84 -25.40 -4.38 -13.81
CA GLU A 84 -26.44 -3.53 -14.41
C GLU A 84 -26.13 -3.18 -15.88
N ASP A 85 -24.86 -3.07 -16.28
CA ASP A 85 -24.47 -2.70 -17.67
C ASP A 85 -24.60 -3.86 -18.68
N TYR A 86 -24.85 -5.09 -18.22
CA TYR A 86 -25.15 -6.25 -19.08
C TYR A 86 -26.63 -6.63 -19.07
N ALA A 87 -27.48 -5.87 -18.37
CA ALA A 87 -28.92 -6.09 -18.28
C ALA A 87 -29.75 -5.06 -19.07
N GLU A 88 -29.11 -4.05 -19.67
CA GLU A 88 -29.74 -3.07 -20.58
C GLU A 88 -29.52 -3.41 -22.06
#